data_AF-A0A9Q1F1L1-F1
#
_entry.id   AF-A0A9Q1F1L1-F1
#
_cell.length_a   1.000
_cell.length_b   1.000
_cell.length_c   1.000
_cell.angle_alpha   90.00
_cell.angle_beta   90.00
_cell.angle_gamma   90.00
#
_symmetry.space_group_name_H-M   'P 1'
#
loop_
_entity.id
_entity.type
_entity.pdbx_description
1 polymer ?
#
loop_
_entity_poly.entity_id
_entity_poly.type
_entity_poly.pdbx_seq_one_letter_code
_entity_poly.pdbx_strand_id
1 'polypeptide(L)'
;MGHICITALKRDGWLPTSNSRVCSIHFITGRPSDDPLHPDYAPSRLPHRPVKAKGMERYNRSKGRISVAIQPEEEEVEMTEVIHSECNNDQDPKHQNILIGTDLSMGDIEDLQKENAAIIKHIKSLEAKLQELQDQTSKSTVYDLHDDKKIKFFTGLPSAAVFFTLLTYLTTAWTPKTSTLSPENQFFPVLMKLRLGLTHRHLAYQFKCSYGTVSAIFHDWLEIMSHRLQYTLAISRRPTQEYTTAVPEPTLQ
;
A
#
# COMPACT_ATOMS: atom_id res chain seq x y z
N MET A 1 6.87 9.49 -13.35
CA MET A 1 8.14 9.79 -14.02
C MET A 1 9.23 9.05 -13.28
N GLY A 2 9.95 8.14 -13.94
CA GLY A 2 11.04 7.40 -13.31
C GLY A 2 12.25 8.30 -13.13
N HIS A 3 12.60 8.63 -11.89
CA HIS A 3 13.87 9.30 -11.61
C HIS A 3 15.00 8.32 -11.91
N ILE A 4 15.85 8.66 -12.89
CA ILE A 4 17.10 7.94 -13.14
C ILE A 4 17.95 8.06 -11.88
N CYS A 5 18.07 6.93 -11.20
CA CYS A 5 18.79 6.82 -9.96
C CYS A 5 20.14 6.19 -10.28
N ILE A 6 21.24 6.91 -10.00
CA ILE A 6 22.58 6.50 -10.42
C ILE A 6 23.00 5.30 -9.57
N THR A 7 22.95 4.11 -10.16
CA THR A 7 23.24 2.84 -9.48
C THR A 7 24.75 2.61 -9.28
N ALA A 8 25.62 3.40 -9.92
CA ALA A 8 27.07 3.32 -9.73
C ALA A 8 27.74 4.67 -10.01
N LEU A 9 28.33 5.27 -8.97
CA LEU A 9 28.97 6.60 -8.95
C LEU A 9 30.32 6.71 -9.70
N LYS A 10 30.65 5.76 -10.60
CA LYS A 10 31.95 5.72 -11.28
C LYS A 10 31.80 5.56 -12.80
N ARG A 11 31.31 6.60 -13.46
CA ARG A 11 31.40 6.75 -14.93
C ARG A 11 32.52 7.74 -15.23
N ASP A 12 33.46 7.35 -16.10
CA ASP A 12 34.56 8.23 -16.50
C ASP A 12 33.99 9.50 -17.18
N GLY A 13 34.46 10.67 -16.76
CA GLY A 13 33.99 11.97 -17.27
C GLY A 13 32.61 12.42 -16.78
N TRP A 14 31.98 11.72 -15.82
CA TRP A 14 30.69 12.14 -15.27
C TRP A 14 30.83 13.15 -14.13
N LEU A 15 30.13 14.28 -14.24
CA LEU A 15 30.00 15.31 -13.20
C LEU A 15 28.54 15.42 -12.75
N PRO A 16 28.26 15.47 -11.43
CA PRO A 16 26.90 15.64 -10.92
C PRO A 16 26.35 17.03 -11.28
N THR A 17 25.12 17.05 -11.78
CA THR A 17 24.29 18.27 -11.91
C THR A 17 23.42 18.48 -10.65
N SER A 18 22.78 19.63 -10.50
CA SER A 18 21.83 19.92 -9.40
C SER A 18 20.66 18.93 -9.30
N ASN A 19 20.33 18.27 -10.42
CA ASN A 19 19.27 17.25 -10.49
C ASN A 19 19.78 15.82 -10.32
N SER A 20 21.09 15.64 -10.09
CA SER A 20 21.65 14.32 -9.80
C SER A 20 21.15 13.83 -8.45
N ARG A 21 20.79 12.55 -8.38
CA ARG A 21 20.27 11.90 -7.17
C ARG A 21 21.01 10.59 -6.92
N VAL A 22 21.21 10.29 -5.65
CA VAL A 22 21.84 9.06 -5.18
C VAL A 22 20.75 8.11 -4.70
N CYS A 23 20.87 6.83 -5.04
CA CYS A 23 19.88 5.82 -4.65
C CYS A 23 19.93 5.50 -3.16
N SER A 24 18.76 5.12 -2.62
CA SER A 24 18.58 4.67 -1.24
C SER A 24 19.55 3.55 -0.85
N ILE A 25 19.89 2.66 -1.78
CA ILE A 25 20.82 1.54 -1.57
C ILE A 25 22.23 1.97 -1.10
N HIS A 26 22.61 3.23 -1.31
CA HIS A 26 23.90 3.76 -0.91
C HIS A 26 23.94 4.28 0.54
N PHE A 27 22.78 4.32 1.20
CA PHE A 27 22.61 4.71 2.60
C PHE A 27 22.21 3.48 3.44
N ILE A 28 22.57 3.48 4.72
CA ILE A 28 22.28 2.41 5.69
C ILE A 28 20.79 2.32 5.97
N THR A 29 20.12 3.46 6.20
CA THR A 29 18.67 3.56 6.44
C THR A 29 17.86 3.81 5.17
N GLY A 30 18.51 3.85 4.00
CA GLY A 30 17.84 4.11 2.72
C GLY A 30 17.62 5.59 2.38
N ARG A 31 18.04 6.51 3.23
CA ARG A 31 17.92 7.97 3.00
C ARG A 31 19.11 8.74 3.60
N PRO A 32 19.47 9.90 3.04
CA PRO A 32 20.43 10.79 3.69
C PRO A 32 19.85 11.34 5.00
N SER A 33 20.74 11.62 5.95
CA SER A 33 20.39 12.35 7.17
C SER A 33 20.99 13.75 7.12
N ASP A 34 20.29 14.74 7.66
CA ASP A 34 20.81 16.11 7.79
C ASP A 34 21.75 16.26 8.99
N ASP A 35 21.78 15.28 9.90
CA ASP A 35 22.65 15.29 11.08
C ASP A 35 24.08 14.88 10.70
N PRO A 36 25.10 15.75 10.85
CA PRO A 36 26.49 15.45 10.52
C PRO A 36 27.09 14.26 11.28
N LEU A 37 26.50 13.88 12.41
CA LEU A 37 26.94 12.75 13.23
C LEU A 37 26.29 11.42 12.83
N HIS A 38 25.23 11.46 12.01
CA HIS A 38 24.53 10.28 11.54
C HIS A 38 25.35 9.57 10.44
N PRO A 39 25.43 8.23 10.45
CA PRO A 39 26.23 7.49 9.46
C PRO A 39 25.71 7.60 8.01
N ASP A 40 24.47 8.05 7.82
CA ASP A 40 23.87 8.36 6.51
C ASP A 40 23.96 9.84 6.10
N TYR A 41 24.71 10.68 6.82
CA TYR A 41 24.97 12.05 6.36
C TYR A 41 25.60 12.08 4.96
N ALA A 42 26.42 11.07 4.63
CA ALA A 42 26.98 10.87 3.31
C ALA A 42 26.80 9.41 2.83
N PRO A 43 26.69 9.16 1.51
CA PRO A 43 26.58 7.81 0.97
C PRO A 43 27.79 6.94 1.35
N SER A 44 27.55 5.83 2.05
CA SER A 44 28.60 4.99 2.63
C SER A 44 28.68 3.59 2.01
N ARG A 45 27.61 3.09 1.37
CA ARG A 45 27.58 1.80 0.68
C ARG A 45 28.00 1.95 -0.79
N LEU A 46 29.30 2.12 -1.02
CA LEU A 46 29.89 2.26 -2.37
C LEU A 46 30.68 0.99 -2.76
N PRO A 47 30.46 0.41 -3.96
CA PRO A 47 31.11 -0.83 -4.39
C PRO A 47 32.65 -0.81 -4.35
N HIS A 48 33.25 0.36 -4.48
CA HIS A 48 34.71 0.53 -4.60
C HIS A 48 35.41 0.86 -3.29
N ARG A 49 34.69 0.96 -2.16
CA ARG A 49 35.28 1.16 -0.84
C ARG A 49 34.83 0.02 0.07
N PRO A 50 35.74 -0.89 0.50
CA PRO A 50 35.35 -1.96 1.40
C PRO A 50 34.75 -1.38 2.68
N VAL A 51 33.55 -1.85 3.01
CA VAL A 51 32.71 -1.30 4.08
C VAL A 51 33.36 -1.59 5.44
N LYS A 52 33.92 -0.57 6.08
CA LYS A 52 33.99 -0.56 7.55
C LYS A 52 32.61 -0.12 8.02
N ALA A 53 31.75 -1.08 8.38
CA ALA A 53 30.46 -0.76 8.98
C ALA A 53 30.73 0.04 10.26
N LYS A 54 30.53 1.35 10.21
CA LYS A 54 30.71 2.25 11.34
C LYS A 54 29.47 3.11 11.46
N GLY A 55 28.92 3.14 12.66
CA GLY A 55 28.37 4.39 13.19
C GLY A 55 27.01 4.29 13.84
N MET A 56 26.15 3.33 13.50
CA MET A 56 24.77 3.33 14.04
C MET A 56 24.76 3.22 15.57
N GLU A 57 25.52 2.27 16.13
CA GLU A 57 25.68 2.14 17.58
C GLU A 57 26.41 3.33 18.23
N ARG A 58 27.30 4.01 17.50
CA ARG A 58 28.00 5.20 18.03
C ARG A 58 27.05 6.40 18.06
N TYR A 59 26.24 6.55 17.02
CA TYR A 59 25.21 7.57 16.90
C TYR A 59 24.10 7.37 17.94
N ASN A 60 23.63 6.14 18.13
CA ASN A 60 22.66 5.81 19.17
C ASN A 60 23.24 6.08 20.56
N ARG A 61 24.52 5.78 20.79
CA ARG A 61 25.22 6.14 22.04
C ARG A 61 25.34 7.65 22.24
N SER A 62 25.60 8.45 21.20
CA SER A 62 25.64 9.91 21.34
C SER A 62 24.25 10.51 21.60
N LYS A 63 23.20 9.98 20.93
CA LYS A 63 21.80 10.34 21.21
C LYS A 63 21.41 9.97 22.66
N GLY A 64 21.81 8.79 23.13
CA GLY A 64 21.57 8.33 24.50
C GLY A 64 22.24 9.21 25.57
N ARG A 65 23.42 9.78 25.29
CA ARG A 65 24.05 10.75 26.20
C ARG A 65 23.34 12.10 26.23
N ILE A 66 22.68 12.48 25.13
CA ILE A 66 21.90 13.71 25.03
C ILE A 66 20.53 13.54 25.72
N SER A 67 19.89 12.37 25.62
CA SER A 67 18.63 12.07 26.31
C SER A 67 18.80 11.91 27.83
N VAL A 68 19.99 11.52 28.31
CA VAL A 68 20.27 11.51 29.76
C VAL A 68 20.39 12.93 30.34
N ALA A 69 20.72 13.93 29.53
CA ALA A 69 20.78 15.33 29.99
C ALA A 69 19.41 16.05 29.99
N ILE A 70 18.36 15.41 29.44
CA ILE A 70 17.00 15.97 29.34
C ILE A 70 16.00 14.84 29.62
N GLN A 71 15.67 14.61 30.90
CA GLN A 71 14.53 13.78 31.30
C GLN A 71 13.26 14.65 31.36
N PRO A 72 12.12 14.12 30.88
CA PRO A 72 10.96 13.98 31.75
C PRO A 72 10.62 12.50 31.95
N GLU A 73 10.26 12.16 33.20
CA GLU A 73 9.87 10.84 33.70
C GLU A 73 8.56 10.33 33.09
N GLU A 74 8.54 9.07 32.63
CA GLU A 74 7.35 8.22 32.62
C GLU A 74 7.77 6.79 32.99
N GLU A 75 7.31 6.30 34.14
CA GLU A 75 7.48 4.92 34.64
C GLU A 75 6.35 4.02 34.12
N GLU A 76 6.70 2.88 33.52
CA GLU A 76 5.81 1.72 33.35
C GLU A 76 6.24 0.62 34.33
N VAL A 77 5.30 0.12 35.15
CA VAL A 77 5.54 -1.02 36.05
C VAL A 77 4.66 -2.20 35.65
N GLU A 78 5.32 -3.33 35.38
CA GLU A 78 4.76 -4.65 35.09
C GLU A 78 4.64 -5.44 36.41
N MET A 79 3.57 -6.22 36.62
CA MET A 79 3.39 -7.02 37.85
C MET A 79 2.95 -8.46 37.54
N THR A 80 3.74 -9.42 38.01
CA THR A 80 3.52 -10.87 37.93
C THR A 80 2.85 -11.44 39.18
N GLU A 81 1.83 -12.28 38.94
CA GLU A 81 1.40 -13.52 39.63
C GLU A 81 1.67 -13.74 41.13
N VAL A 82 0.60 -14.00 41.92
CA VAL A 82 0.62 -15.04 42.98
C VAL A 82 -0.74 -15.75 43.08
N ILE A 83 -0.66 -17.08 43.15
CA ILE A 83 -1.71 -18.10 43.15
C ILE A 83 -2.23 -18.41 44.57
N HIS A 84 -3.52 -18.72 44.64
CA HIS A 84 -4.32 -19.26 45.75
C HIS A 84 -3.63 -20.37 46.59
N SER A 85 -3.88 -20.36 47.90
CA SER A 85 -3.73 -21.53 48.79
C SER A 85 -4.98 -21.63 49.68
N GLU A 86 -5.64 -22.79 49.62
CA GLU A 86 -6.78 -23.18 50.47
C GLU A 86 -6.28 -23.98 51.69
N CYS A 87 -6.96 -23.83 52.84
CA CYS A 87 -7.20 -24.94 53.76
C CYS A 87 -8.40 -24.68 54.70
N ASN A 88 -9.25 -25.70 54.84
CA ASN A 88 -10.46 -25.82 55.67
C ASN A 88 -10.15 -26.03 57.17
N ASN A 89 -11.04 -25.57 58.07
CA ASN A 89 -11.79 -26.42 59.02
C ASN A 89 -12.73 -25.62 59.94
N ASP A 90 -13.86 -26.26 60.26
CA ASP A 90 -14.97 -25.83 61.11
C ASP A 90 -14.58 -25.29 62.51
N GLN A 91 -15.19 -24.18 62.90
CA GLN A 91 -16.07 -24.02 64.08
C GLN A 91 -16.36 -22.53 64.30
N ASP A 92 -17.65 -22.23 64.45
CA ASP A 92 -18.20 -20.89 64.66
C ASP A 92 -17.71 -20.32 66.02
N PRO A 93 -17.05 -19.15 66.02
CA PRO A 93 -17.55 -18.12 66.93
C PRO A 93 -17.47 -16.73 66.29
N LYS A 94 -18.63 -16.12 66.05
CA LYS A 94 -18.85 -14.64 66.05
C LYS A 94 -17.68 -13.83 65.47
N HIS A 95 -17.48 -13.90 64.16
CA HIS A 95 -16.73 -12.86 63.45
C HIS A 95 -17.69 -11.89 62.80
N GLN A 96 -17.94 -10.82 63.57
CA GLN A 96 -17.91 -9.42 63.15
C GLN A 96 -17.86 -9.26 61.63
N ASN A 97 -18.90 -8.64 61.07
CA ASN A 97 -18.95 -8.18 59.69
C ASN A 97 -17.70 -7.31 59.45
N ILE A 98 -16.60 -7.92 59.01
CA ILE A 98 -15.45 -7.20 58.48
C ILE A 98 -15.97 -6.69 57.16
N LEU A 99 -16.57 -5.50 57.20
CA LEU A 99 -16.64 -4.63 56.04
C LEU A 99 -15.20 -4.54 55.54
N ILE A 100 -14.89 -5.24 54.47
CA ILE A 100 -13.73 -4.92 53.66
C ILE A 100 -14.12 -3.59 53.02
N GLY A 101 -13.78 -2.51 53.73
CA GLY A 101 -13.90 -1.15 53.22
C GLY A 101 -12.99 -1.03 52.03
N THR A 102 -13.47 -1.37 50.84
CA THR A 102 -13.17 -0.52 49.70
C THR A 102 -13.86 0.79 50.05
N ASP A 103 -13.13 1.69 50.72
CA ASP A 103 -13.56 3.07 50.96
C ASP A 103 -13.53 3.80 49.61
N LEU A 104 -14.43 3.40 48.70
CA LEU A 104 -14.82 4.18 47.55
C LEU A 104 -15.88 5.13 48.06
N SER A 105 -15.50 6.39 48.22
CA SER A 105 -16.44 7.44 48.54
C SER A 105 -17.42 7.62 47.38
N MET A 106 -18.57 8.23 47.69
CA MET A 106 -19.53 8.63 46.66
C MET A 106 -18.90 9.52 45.58
N GLY A 107 -17.86 10.29 45.95
CA GLY A 107 -17.07 11.11 45.02
C GLY A 107 -16.22 10.29 44.05
N ASP A 108 -15.59 9.20 44.52
CA ASP A 108 -14.79 8.31 43.65
C ASP A 108 -15.66 7.63 42.59
N ILE A 109 -16.90 7.31 42.95
CA ILE A 109 -17.89 6.76 42.02
C ILE A 109 -18.29 7.81 40.97
N GLU A 110 -18.47 9.07 41.37
CA GLU A 110 -18.79 10.18 40.46
C GLU A 110 -17.64 10.48 39.49
N ASP A 111 -16.40 10.46 39.97
CA ASP A 111 -15.21 10.67 39.16
C ASP A 111 -15.01 9.53 38.15
N LEU A 112 -15.15 8.28 38.58
CA LEU A 112 -15.13 7.12 37.68
C LEU A 112 -16.27 7.15 36.65
N GLN A 113 -17.46 7.61 37.02
CA GLN A 113 -18.57 7.78 36.08
C GLN A 113 -18.28 8.88 35.06
N LYS A 114 -17.63 9.97 35.48
CA LYS A 114 -17.22 11.07 34.59
C LYS A 114 -16.13 10.65 33.62
N GLU A 115 -15.14 9.88 34.09
CA GLU A 115 -14.10 9.30 33.23
C GLU A 115 -14.70 8.32 32.23
N ASN A 116 -15.58 7.42 32.68
CA ASN A 116 -16.30 6.51 31.78
C ASN A 116 -17.09 7.27 30.71
N ALA A 117 -17.78 8.35 31.07
CA ALA A 117 -18.50 9.19 30.12
C ALA A 117 -17.56 9.88 29.11
N ALA A 118 -16.39 10.34 29.56
CA ALA A 118 -15.38 10.94 28.70
C ALA A 118 -14.76 9.92 27.73
N ILE A 119 -14.44 8.72 28.20
CA ILE A 119 -13.92 7.62 27.39
C ILE A 119 -14.96 7.20 26.34
N ILE A 120 -16.22 7.01 26.72
CA ILE A 120 -17.31 6.69 25.78
C ILE A 120 -17.44 7.77 24.70
N LYS A 121 -17.32 9.05 25.07
CA LYS A 121 -17.34 10.15 24.10
C LYS A 121 -16.14 10.09 23.14
N HIS A 122 -14.96 9.75 23.66
CA HIS A 122 -13.76 9.62 22.83
C HIS A 122 -13.86 8.45 21.86
N ILE A 123 -14.33 7.28 22.31
CA ILE A 123 -14.59 6.11 21.48
C ILE A 123 -15.54 6.47 20.34
N LYS A 124 -16.69 7.08 20.64
CA LYS A 124 -17.65 7.52 19.61
C LYS A 124 -17.03 8.49 18.61
N SER A 125 -16.19 9.42 19.08
CA SER A 125 -15.50 10.36 18.18
C SER A 125 -14.46 9.69 17.31
N LEU A 126 -13.73 8.69 17.82
CA LEU A 126 -12.74 7.94 17.06
C LEU A 126 -13.41 7.02 16.05
N GLU A 127 -14.49 6.33 16.44
CA GLU A 127 -15.30 5.50 15.54
C GLU A 127 -15.86 6.35 14.38
N ALA A 128 -16.38 7.55 14.65
CA ALA A 128 -16.83 8.45 13.60
C ALA A 128 -15.71 8.87 12.63
N LYS A 129 -14.51 9.17 13.14
CA LYS A 129 -13.33 9.49 12.31
C LYS A 129 -12.85 8.28 11.50
N LEU A 130 -12.85 7.08 12.08
CA LEU A 130 -12.49 5.86 11.38
C LEU A 130 -13.50 5.56 10.27
N GLN A 131 -14.78 5.78 10.52
CA GLN A 131 -15.81 5.63 9.50
C GLN A 131 -15.67 6.65 8.37
N GLU A 132 -15.38 7.91 8.69
CA GLU A 132 -15.09 8.95 7.69
C GLU A 132 -13.86 8.60 6.83
N LEU A 133 -12.76 8.17 7.44
CA LEU A 133 -11.55 7.74 6.74
C LEU A 133 -11.78 6.45 5.94
N GLN A 134 -12.60 5.54 6.45
CA GLN A 134 -12.99 4.32 5.76
C GLN A 134 -13.86 4.64 4.55
N ASP A 135 -14.78 5.61 4.63
CA ASP A 135 -15.58 6.06 3.48
C ASP A 135 -14.69 6.73 2.42
N GLN A 136 -13.64 7.45 2.84
CA GLN A 136 -12.62 8.01 1.95
C GLN A 136 -11.72 6.93 1.31
N THR A 137 -11.49 5.79 2.00
CA THR A 137 -10.55 4.74 1.56
C THR A 137 -11.25 3.58 0.83
N SER A 138 -12.50 3.28 1.15
CA SER A 138 -13.23 2.08 0.73
C SER A 138 -13.72 2.10 -0.72
N LYS A 139 -13.71 3.26 -1.38
CA LYS A 139 -14.13 3.41 -2.79
C LYS A 139 -13.17 4.18 -3.68
N SER A 140 -11.99 4.57 -3.19
CA SER A 140 -10.98 5.18 -4.05
C SER A 140 -10.28 4.08 -4.85
N THR A 141 -10.90 3.75 -5.98
CA THR A 141 -10.19 3.21 -7.13
C THR A 141 -8.96 4.08 -7.36
N VAL A 142 -7.80 3.48 -7.65
CA VAL A 142 -6.56 4.27 -7.91
C VAL A 142 -6.78 5.36 -8.96
N TYR A 143 -7.80 5.17 -9.80
CA TYR A 143 -8.23 6.09 -10.83
C TYR A 143 -9.67 6.54 -10.58
N ASP A 144 -9.85 7.85 -10.46
CA ASP A 144 -11.17 8.47 -10.63
C ASP A 144 -11.66 8.23 -12.05
N LEU A 145 -12.70 7.40 -12.19
CA LEU A 145 -13.28 7.02 -13.49
C LEU A 145 -14.28 8.07 -14.03
N HIS A 146 -14.47 9.19 -13.34
CA HIS A 146 -15.25 10.33 -13.82
C HIS A 146 -14.37 11.44 -14.43
N ASP A 147 -13.04 11.31 -14.37
CA ASP A 147 -12.12 12.24 -15.02
C ASP A 147 -11.89 11.86 -16.50
N ASP A 148 -12.53 12.63 -17.39
CA ASP A 148 -12.42 12.47 -18.85
C ASP A 148 -10.96 12.47 -19.35
N LYS A 149 -10.07 13.26 -18.73
CA LYS A 149 -8.66 13.31 -19.14
C LYS A 149 -7.96 11.99 -18.84
N LYS A 150 -8.22 11.42 -17.65
CA LYS A 150 -7.69 10.10 -17.27
C LYS A 150 -8.27 9.00 -18.14
N ILE A 151 -9.59 8.96 -18.32
CA ILE A 151 -10.25 7.97 -19.19
C ILE A 151 -9.63 8.02 -20.58
N LYS A 152 -9.50 9.21 -21.18
CA LYS A 152 -8.88 9.39 -22.49
C LYS A 152 -7.44 8.96 -22.55
N PHE A 153 -6.63 9.30 -21.55
CA PHE A 153 -5.22 8.91 -21.52
C PHE A 153 -5.03 7.39 -21.41
N PHE A 154 -5.78 6.76 -20.52
CA PHE A 154 -5.60 5.36 -20.16
C PHE A 154 -6.30 4.39 -21.11
N THR A 155 -7.49 4.72 -21.63
CA THR A 155 -8.33 3.74 -22.34
C THR A 155 -8.38 3.92 -23.85
N GLY A 156 -8.29 5.14 -24.39
CA GLY A 156 -8.73 5.37 -25.78
C GLY A 156 -9.95 6.27 -25.88
N LEU A 157 -10.84 6.13 -24.91
CA LEU A 157 -12.20 6.62 -25.02
C LEU A 157 -12.26 8.14 -24.80
N PRO A 158 -13.16 8.84 -25.50
CA PRO A 158 -13.17 10.31 -25.48
C PRO A 158 -13.58 10.90 -24.12
N SER A 159 -14.40 10.18 -23.34
CA SER A 159 -14.93 10.64 -22.05
C SER A 159 -15.38 9.47 -21.16
N ALA A 160 -15.56 9.74 -19.87
CA ALA A 160 -16.15 8.83 -18.90
C ALA A 160 -17.55 8.38 -19.35
N ALA A 161 -18.34 9.28 -19.94
CA ALA A 161 -19.65 8.92 -20.48
C ALA A 161 -19.57 7.77 -21.50
N VAL A 162 -18.63 7.82 -22.46
CA VAL A 162 -18.44 6.74 -23.44
C VAL A 162 -17.90 5.46 -22.80
N PHE A 163 -17.06 5.59 -21.77
CA PHE A 163 -16.60 4.44 -21.00
C PHE A 163 -17.77 3.70 -20.33
N PHE A 164 -18.63 4.43 -19.62
CA PHE A 164 -19.77 3.84 -18.92
C PHE A 164 -20.87 3.34 -19.87
N THR A 165 -21.11 3.99 -21.01
CA THR A 165 -22.05 3.47 -22.01
C THR A 165 -21.55 2.16 -22.62
N LEU A 166 -20.26 2.05 -22.93
CA LEU A 166 -19.67 0.82 -23.45
C LEU A 166 -19.68 -0.28 -22.39
N LEU A 167 -19.32 0.05 -21.15
CA LEU A 167 -19.42 -0.87 -20.01
C LEU A 167 -20.83 -1.43 -19.91
N THR A 168 -21.82 -0.54 -19.86
CA THR A 168 -23.25 -0.89 -19.78
C THR A 168 -23.67 -1.78 -20.94
N TYR A 169 -23.29 -1.41 -22.17
CA TYR A 169 -23.59 -2.18 -23.37
C TYR A 169 -23.05 -3.61 -23.30
N LEU A 170 -21.81 -3.79 -22.83
CA LEU A 170 -21.19 -5.11 -22.69
C LEU A 170 -21.80 -5.92 -21.55
N THR A 171 -22.19 -5.27 -20.45
CA THR A 171 -22.77 -5.94 -19.28
C THR A 171 -24.29 -6.15 -19.35
N THR A 172 -24.97 -5.64 -20.38
CA THR A 172 -26.45 -5.81 -20.51
C THR A 172 -26.91 -7.27 -20.55
N ALA A 173 -26.11 -8.17 -21.12
CA ALA A 173 -26.47 -9.59 -21.28
C ALA A 173 -25.40 -10.54 -20.72
N TRP A 174 -24.43 -10.00 -19.98
CA TRP A 174 -23.32 -10.75 -19.42
C TRP A 174 -22.86 -10.11 -18.12
N THR A 175 -22.61 -10.93 -17.10
CA THR A 175 -22.13 -10.47 -15.81
C THR A 175 -20.69 -10.96 -15.57
N PRO A 176 -19.78 -10.08 -15.14
CA PRO A 176 -18.43 -10.50 -14.79
C PRO A 176 -18.45 -11.47 -13.61
N LYS A 177 -17.68 -12.56 -13.72
CA LYS A 177 -17.68 -13.65 -12.73
C LYS A 177 -16.97 -13.29 -11.43
N THR A 178 -15.98 -12.40 -11.49
CA THR A 178 -15.14 -12.08 -10.32
C THR A 178 -15.82 -11.05 -9.43
N SER A 179 -15.97 -11.33 -8.13
CA SER A 179 -16.60 -10.43 -7.16
C SER A 179 -15.63 -9.46 -6.46
N THR A 180 -14.32 -9.64 -6.63
CA THR A 180 -13.29 -8.86 -5.91
C THR A 180 -13.20 -7.40 -6.35
N LEU A 181 -13.60 -7.08 -7.59
CA LEU A 181 -13.57 -5.74 -8.15
C LEU A 181 -14.92 -5.41 -8.77
N SER A 182 -15.36 -4.15 -8.71
CA SER A 182 -16.58 -3.73 -9.40
C SER A 182 -16.40 -3.81 -10.93
N PRO A 183 -17.48 -3.95 -11.72
CA PRO A 183 -17.39 -4.08 -13.17
C PRO A 183 -16.57 -2.97 -13.85
N GLU A 184 -16.69 -1.73 -13.37
CA GLU A 184 -15.91 -0.58 -13.85
C GLU A 184 -14.41 -0.80 -13.65
N ASN A 185 -14.04 -1.30 -12.47
CA ASN A 185 -12.66 -1.56 -12.07
C ASN A 185 -12.08 -2.84 -12.64
N GLN A 186 -12.92 -3.69 -13.21
CA GLN A 186 -12.47 -4.81 -14.03
C GLN A 186 -12.27 -4.37 -15.49
N PHE A 187 -13.20 -3.58 -16.04
CA PHE A 187 -13.15 -3.16 -17.43
C PHE A 187 -12.05 -2.14 -17.72
N PHE A 188 -11.82 -1.20 -16.81
CA PHE A 188 -10.80 -0.16 -16.96
C PHE A 188 -9.37 -0.73 -17.16
N PRO A 189 -8.84 -1.66 -16.35
CA PRO A 189 -7.52 -2.24 -16.57
C PRO A 189 -7.41 -3.05 -17.87
N VAL A 190 -8.52 -3.60 -18.37
CA VAL A 190 -8.56 -4.30 -19.67
C VAL A 190 -8.28 -3.30 -20.79
N LEU A 191 -9.00 -2.17 -20.82
CA LEU A 191 -8.76 -1.11 -21.80
C LEU A 191 -7.37 -0.47 -21.64
N MET A 192 -6.91 -0.24 -20.40
CA MET A 192 -5.54 0.21 -20.13
C MET A 192 -4.49 -0.72 -20.74
N LYS A 193 -4.68 -2.03 -20.57
CA LYS A 193 -3.76 -3.02 -21.13
C LYS A 193 -3.76 -2.99 -22.64
N LEU A 194 -4.94 -2.96 -23.26
CA LEU A 194 -5.09 -2.94 -24.73
C LEU A 194 -4.46 -1.68 -25.34
N ARG A 195 -4.55 -0.53 -24.67
CA ARG A 195 -3.99 0.73 -25.15
C ARG A 195 -2.50 0.89 -24.86
N LEU A 196 -2.08 0.64 -23.61
CA LEU A 196 -0.74 0.96 -23.12
C LEU A 196 0.22 -0.23 -23.12
N GLY A 197 -0.27 -1.44 -23.41
CA GLY A 197 0.56 -2.65 -23.47
C GLY A 197 1.08 -3.12 -22.12
N LEU A 198 0.37 -2.83 -21.02
CA LEU A 198 0.83 -3.12 -19.66
C LEU A 198 0.86 -4.63 -19.35
N THR A 199 1.78 -5.03 -18.46
CA THR A 199 1.85 -6.41 -17.97
C THR A 199 0.76 -6.66 -16.92
N HIS A 200 0.26 -7.91 -16.82
CA HIS A 200 -0.71 -8.27 -15.78
C HIS A 200 -0.16 -8.04 -14.38
N ARG A 201 1.14 -8.24 -14.18
CA ARG A 201 1.83 -7.97 -12.91
C ARG A 201 1.73 -6.51 -12.50
N HIS A 202 1.89 -5.57 -13.43
CA HIS A 202 1.77 -4.15 -13.13
C HIS A 202 0.35 -3.78 -12.73
N LEU A 203 -0.64 -4.26 -13.48
CA LEU A 203 -2.05 -4.05 -13.18
C LEU A 203 -2.43 -4.68 -11.83
N ALA A 204 -1.91 -5.86 -11.50
CA ALA A 204 -2.14 -6.50 -10.21
C ALA A 204 -1.72 -5.60 -9.04
N TYR A 205 -0.54 -4.95 -9.15
CA TYR A 205 -0.10 -3.99 -8.14
C TYR A 205 -0.97 -2.73 -8.08
N GLN A 206 -1.38 -2.19 -9.23
CA GLN A 206 -2.23 -0.99 -9.27
C GLN A 206 -3.63 -1.24 -8.69
N PHE A 207 -4.26 -2.36 -9.04
CA PHE A 207 -5.62 -2.69 -8.62
C PHE A 207 -5.67 -3.51 -7.33
N LYS A 208 -4.52 -3.66 -6.65
CA LYS A 208 -4.35 -4.37 -5.38
C LYS A 208 -4.99 -5.77 -5.39
N CYS A 209 -4.82 -6.49 -6.50
CA CYS A 209 -5.37 -7.83 -6.71
C CYS A 209 -4.27 -8.80 -7.15
N SER A 210 -4.59 -10.10 -7.22
CA SER A 210 -3.59 -11.10 -7.62
C SER A 210 -3.35 -11.08 -9.14
N TYR A 211 -2.17 -11.53 -9.57
CA TYR A 211 -1.89 -11.74 -11.01
C TYR A 211 -2.95 -12.62 -11.67
N GLY A 212 -3.36 -13.70 -11.00
CA GLY A 212 -4.38 -14.63 -11.50
C GLY A 212 -5.72 -13.95 -11.69
N THR A 213 -6.11 -13.07 -10.75
CA THR A 213 -7.33 -12.27 -10.84
C THR A 213 -7.31 -11.36 -12.07
N VAL A 214 -6.22 -10.62 -12.30
CA VAL A 214 -6.09 -9.76 -13.49
C VAL A 214 -6.13 -10.59 -14.78
N SER A 215 -5.47 -11.74 -14.79
CA SER A 215 -5.46 -12.61 -15.97
C SER A 215 -6.86 -13.13 -16.28
N ALA A 216 -7.60 -13.60 -15.27
CA ALA A 216 -8.97 -14.06 -15.43
C ALA A 216 -9.89 -12.95 -15.93
N ILE A 217 -9.85 -11.78 -15.29
CA ILE A 217 -10.58 -10.57 -15.72
C ILE A 217 -10.25 -10.27 -17.18
N PHE A 218 -8.98 -10.23 -17.56
CA PHE A 218 -8.60 -9.88 -18.92
C PHE A 218 -9.19 -10.81 -19.97
N HIS A 219 -9.15 -12.13 -19.73
CA HIS A 219 -9.71 -13.10 -20.68
C HIS A 219 -11.23 -13.11 -20.70
N ASP A 220 -11.89 -13.05 -19.54
CA ASP A 220 -13.36 -12.97 -19.44
C ASP A 220 -13.90 -11.75 -20.21
N TRP A 221 -13.26 -10.58 -20.04
CA TRP A 221 -13.64 -9.37 -20.75
C TRP A 221 -13.29 -9.40 -22.24
N LEU A 222 -12.14 -10.01 -22.61
CA LEU A 222 -11.76 -10.13 -24.01
C LEU A 222 -12.72 -11.01 -24.80
N GLU A 223 -13.23 -12.09 -24.19
CA GLU A 223 -14.22 -12.98 -24.80
C GLU A 223 -15.50 -12.21 -25.13
N ILE A 224 -16.11 -11.52 -24.15
CA ILE A 224 -17.34 -10.76 -24.37
C ILE A 224 -17.14 -9.59 -25.33
N MET A 225 -16.02 -8.87 -25.23
CA MET A 225 -15.68 -7.79 -26.16
C MET A 225 -15.54 -8.31 -27.59
N SER A 226 -14.87 -9.47 -27.77
CA SER A 226 -14.68 -10.05 -29.10
C SER A 226 -16.00 -10.46 -29.74
N HIS A 227 -16.93 -11.00 -28.96
CA HIS A 227 -18.25 -11.43 -29.45
C HIS A 227 -19.16 -10.24 -29.74
N ARG A 228 -19.16 -9.23 -28.87
CA ARG A 228 -20.11 -8.10 -28.93
C ARG A 228 -19.63 -6.94 -29.82
N LEU A 229 -18.33 -6.78 -29.96
CA LEU A 229 -17.71 -5.74 -30.81
C LEU A 229 -17.21 -6.30 -32.14
N GLN A 230 -17.46 -7.58 -32.44
CA GLN A 230 -17.00 -8.25 -33.68
C GLN A 230 -17.40 -7.48 -34.94
N TYR A 231 -18.63 -6.96 -34.96
CA TYR A 231 -19.20 -6.26 -36.12
C TYR A 231 -18.73 -4.80 -36.23
N THR A 232 -18.23 -4.20 -35.15
CA THR A 232 -17.75 -2.80 -35.14
C THR A 232 -16.25 -2.68 -35.42
N LEU A 233 -15.47 -3.75 -35.21
CA LEU A 233 -14.00 -3.78 -35.34
C LEU A 233 -13.47 -4.45 -36.64
N ALA A 234 -14.34 -4.86 -37.56
CA ALA A 234 -13.96 -5.51 -38.82
C ALA A 234 -13.06 -4.66 -39.75
N ILE A 235 -12.84 -3.38 -39.46
CA ILE A 235 -12.13 -2.42 -40.34
C ILE A 235 -10.65 -2.22 -39.97
N SER A 236 -10.11 -2.85 -38.92
CA SER A 236 -8.68 -2.71 -38.59
C SER A 236 -7.96 -4.05 -38.38
N ARG A 237 -8.12 -4.99 -39.32
CA ARG A 237 -7.08 -6.01 -39.52
C ARG A 237 -5.89 -5.29 -40.17
N ARG A 238 -4.81 -5.08 -39.42
CA ARG A 238 -3.54 -4.66 -40.05
C ARG A 238 -3.18 -5.74 -41.08
N PRO A 239 -2.83 -5.37 -42.32
CA PRO A 239 -2.32 -6.36 -43.26
C PRO A 239 -1.07 -6.98 -42.65
N THR A 240 -1.12 -8.28 -42.37
CA THR A 240 0.06 -9.06 -42.09
C THR A 240 0.91 -8.96 -43.35
N GLN A 241 2.06 -8.30 -43.28
CA GLN A 241 3.05 -8.43 -44.35
C GLN A 241 3.51 -9.88 -44.33
N GLU A 242 2.93 -10.68 -45.23
CA GLU A 242 3.45 -11.99 -45.57
C GLU A 242 4.86 -11.77 -46.13
N TYR A 243 5.87 -12.17 -45.35
CA TYR A 243 7.22 -12.29 -45.87
C TYR A 243 7.21 -13.43 -46.89
N THR A 244 7.03 -13.09 -48.16
CA THR A 244 7.32 -13.98 -49.28
C THR A 244 8.79 -14.35 -49.18
N THR A 245 9.07 -15.56 -48.70
CA THR A 245 10.38 -16.18 -48.83
C THR A 245 10.54 -16.60 -50.29
N ALA A 246 11.10 -15.71 -51.10
CA ALA A 246 11.54 -16.06 -52.45
C ALA A 246 12.69 -17.07 -52.31
N VAL A 247 12.39 -18.35 -52.58
CA VAL A 247 13.40 -19.39 -52.80
C VAL A 247 13.92 -19.21 -54.23
N PRO A 248 15.23 -18.99 -54.47
CA PRO A 248 15.75 -18.94 -55.83
C PRO A 248 15.81 -20.35 -56.43
N GLU A 249 15.31 -20.51 -57.66
CA GLU A 249 15.41 -21.74 -58.44
C GLU A 249 16.88 -22.12 -58.72
N PRO A 250 17.22 -23.42 -58.71
CA PRO A 250 18.54 -23.89 -59.08
C PRO A 250 18.71 -23.84 -60.60
N THR A 251 19.74 -23.13 -61.05
CA THR A 251 20.18 -23.10 -62.45
C THR A 251 20.76 -24.47 -62.82
N LEU A 252 20.08 -25.20 -63.71
CA LEU A 252 20.62 -26.41 -64.33
C LEU A 252 21.66 -26.01 -65.39
N GLN A 253 22.86 -26.58 -65.26
CA GLN A 253 23.90 -26.62 -66.30
C GLN A 253 23.59 -27.71 -67.32
#